data_AF-A0AA92W5E9-F1
#
_entry.id   AF-A0AA92W5E9-F1
#
_cell.length_a   1.000
_cell.length_b   1.000
_cell.length_c   1.000
_cell.angle_alpha   90.00
_cell.angle_beta   90.00
_cell.angle_gamma   90.00
#
_symmetry.space_group_name_H-M   'P 1'
#
loop_
_entity.id
_entity.type
_entity.pdbx_description
1 polymer ?
#
loop_
_entity_poly.entity_id
_entity_poly.type
_entity_poly.pdbx_seq_one_letter_code
_entity_poly.pdbx_strand_id
1 'polypeptide(L)'
;MLHALENNDLLIPCSIFMVITLEGVYLIFRALKKKNSGNIVSYTLATIVGLFLMLDSSLQPPVLNTKADKHLAPVIEKKFDTSKLYSYMSVDMLHFFSLNFYLGDKIQQFDKVLPQDGVLMIPEEDMPDFLEKFGKNYTFQKVWEVRKTVEWHNKVGFYRFVKTSANIALNK
;
A
#
# COMPACT_ATOMS: atom_id res chain seq x y z
N MET A 1 -8.41 -9.03 2.69
CA MET A 1 -7.17 -9.58 3.29
C MET A 1 -7.02 -11.06 2.94
N LEU A 2 -7.98 -11.94 3.26
CA LEU A 2 -7.90 -13.38 2.92
C LEU A 2 -7.90 -13.68 1.41
N HIS A 3 -8.50 -12.81 0.58
CA HIS A 3 -8.56 -12.99 -0.88
C HIS A 3 -7.17 -13.00 -1.56
N ALA A 4 -6.12 -12.45 -0.94
CA ALA A 4 -4.76 -12.53 -1.49
C ALA A 4 -4.06 -13.86 -1.20
N LEU A 5 -4.58 -14.65 -0.26
CA LEU A 5 -4.13 -16.02 0.00
C LEU A 5 -4.75 -17.03 -0.98
N GLU A 6 -5.73 -16.60 -1.79
CA GLU A 6 -6.40 -17.41 -2.81
C GLU A 6 -5.57 -17.54 -4.11
N ASN A 7 -4.48 -16.76 -4.25
CA ASN A 7 -3.60 -16.87 -5.41
C ASN A 7 -2.82 -18.19 -5.37
N ASN A 8 -2.91 -18.97 -6.46
CA ASN A 8 -2.24 -20.26 -6.64
C ASN A 8 -0.72 -20.22 -6.42
N ASP A 9 -0.08 -19.06 -6.57
CA ASP A 9 1.36 -18.89 -6.32
C ASP A 9 1.76 -19.12 -4.85
N LEU A 10 0.82 -18.95 -3.91
CA LEU A 10 1.07 -19.19 -2.48
C LEU A 10 0.85 -20.64 -2.04
N LEU A 11 0.17 -21.44 -2.87
CA LEU A 11 -0.25 -22.81 -2.54
C LEU A 11 0.96 -23.75 -2.43
N ILE A 12 1.97 -23.55 -3.28
CA ILE A 12 3.21 -24.34 -3.31
C ILE A 12 4.08 -24.08 -2.05
N PRO A 13 4.46 -22.84 -1.70
CA PRO A 13 5.22 -22.60 -0.48
C PRO A 13 4.42 -23.00 0.77
N CYS A 14 3.13 -22.64 0.86
CA CYS A 14 2.31 -23.02 2.01
C CYS A 14 2.19 -24.54 2.21
N SER A 15 2.09 -25.32 1.12
CA SER A 15 2.05 -26.79 1.22
C SER A 15 3.39 -27.38 1.69
N ILE A 16 4.52 -26.87 1.20
CA ILE A 16 5.86 -27.28 1.66
C ILE A 16 6.02 -27.04 3.16
N PHE A 17 5.64 -25.86 3.66
CA PHE A 17 5.74 -25.55 5.08
C PHE A 17 4.75 -26.33 5.95
N MET A 18 3.55 -26.65 5.44
CA MET A 18 2.63 -27.57 6.14
C MET A 18 3.23 -28.96 6.29
N VAL A 19 3.91 -29.49 5.27
CA VAL A 19 4.59 -30.79 5.36
C VAL A 19 5.72 -30.74 6.39
N ILE A 20 6.55 -29.70 6.38
CA ILE A 20 7.67 -29.53 7.33
C ILE A 20 7.17 -29.43 8.78
N THR A 21 6.10 -28.66 9.03
CA THR A 21 5.52 -28.51 10.37
C THR A 21 4.88 -29.82 10.87
N LEU A 22 4.19 -30.56 10.00
CA LEU A 22 3.65 -31.89 10.33
C LEU A 22 4.76 -32.91 10.64
N GLU A 23 5.85 -32.88 9.88
CA GLU A 23 7.02 -33.73 10.13
C GLU A 23 7.69 -33.38 11.48
N GLY A 24 7.84 -32.10 11.80
CA GLY A 24 8.35 -31.63 13.09
C GLY A 24 7.50 -32.14 14.26
N VAL A 25 6.16 -32.03 14.16
CA VAL A 25 5.24 -32.58 15.15
C VAL A 25 5.38 -34.10 15.29
N TYR A 26 5.51 -34.83 14.18
CA TYR A 26 5.72 -36.28 14.20
C TYR A 26 7.02 -36.67 14.92
N LEU A 27 8.12 -35.95 14.67
CA LEU A 27 9.41 -36.19 15.33
C LEU A 27 9.33 -35.92 16.83
N ILE A 28 8.57 -34.91 17.26
CA ILE A 28 8.29 -34.64 18.68
C ILE A 28 7.54 -35.83 19.31
N PHE A 29 6.46 -36.32 18.69
CA PHE A 29 5.72 -37.50 19.18
C PHE A 29 6.60 -38.75 19.26
N ARG A 30 7.49 -38.96 18.29
CA ARG A 30 8.45 -40.08 18.31
C ARG A 30 9.48 -39.93 19.44
N ALA A 31 9.96 -38.71 19.69
CA ALA A 31 10.89 -38.43 20.78
C ALA A 31 10.24 -38.60 22.16
N LEU A 32 8.95 -38.22 22.29
CA LEU A 32 8.13 -38.46 23.48
C LEU A 32 7.98 -39.96 23.77
N LYS A 33 7.70 -40.79 22.76
CA LYS A 33 7.63 -42.26 22.92
C LYS A 33 8.96 -42.87 23.37
N LYS A 34 10.10 -42.31 22.93
CA LYS A 34 11.43 -42.78 23.32
C LYS A 34 11.94 -42.20 24.65
N LYS A 35 11.18 -41.33 25.33
CA LYS A 35 11.55 -40.64 26.58
C LYS A 35 12.93 -39.95 26.54
N ASN A 36 13.35 -39.45 25.38
CA ASN A 36 14.63 -38.76 25.25
C ASN A 36 14.43 -37.23 25.36
N SER A 37 14.63 -36.70 26.56
CA SER A 37 14.38 -35.28 26.89
C SER A 37 15.15 -34.29 26.01
N GLY A 38 16.41 -34.58 25.67
CA GLY A 38 17.23 -33.68 24.84
C GLY A 38 16.68 -33.53 23.42
N ASN A 39 16.25 -34.64 22.82
CA ASN A 39 15.66 -34.63 21.48
C ASN A 39 14.28 -33.95 21.46
N ILE A 40 13.49 -34.09 22.53
CA ILE A 40 12.18 -33.41 22.64
C ILE A 40 12.37 -31.89 22.62
N VAL A 41 13.29 -31.36 23.44
CA VAL A 41 13.55 -29.91 23.51
C VAL A 41 14.08 -29.41 22.16
N SER A 42 15.03 -30.12 21.55
CA SER A 42 15.61 -29.73 20.26
C SER A 42 14.57 -29.70 19.14
N TYR A 43 13.74 -30.75 18.99
CA TYR A 43 12.70 -30.79 17.95
C TYR A 43 11.59 -29.76 18.19
N THR A 44 11.22 -29.51 19.44
CA THR A 44 10.22 -28.49 19.78
C THR A 44 10.73 -27.09 19.42
N LEU A 45 11.97 -26.77 19.79
CA LEU A 45 12.59 -25.49 19.44
C LEU A 45 12.70 -25.32 17.92
N ALA A 46 13.18 -26.34 17.21
CA ALA A 46 13.29 -26.31 15.75
C ALA A 46 11.92 -26.12 15.07
N THR A 47 10.87 -26.76 15.59
CA THR A 47 9.50 -26.62 15.05
C THR A 47 8.95 -25.21 15.27
N ILE A 48 9.17 -24.62 16.46
CA ILE A 48 8.73 -23.25 16.76
C ILE A 48 9.45 -22.25 15.84
N VAL A 49 10.77 -22.35 15.70
CA VAL A 49 11.56 -21.48 14.81
C VAL A 49 11.10 -21.65 13.35
N GLY A 50 10.89 -22.89 12.90
CA GLY A 50 10.37 -23.17 11.57
C GLY A 50 8.98 -22.57 11.32
N LEU A 51 8.10 -22.60 12.31
CA LEU A 51 6.77 -21.99 12.24
C LEU A 51 6.85 -20.47 12.06
N PHE A 52 7.73 -19.79 12.81
CA PHE A 52 7.93 -18.34 12.67
C PHE A 52 8.53 -17.98 11.31
N LEU A 53 9.56 -18.70 10.85
CA LEU A 53 10.15 -18.48 9.54
C LEU A 53 9.14 -18.69 8.41
N MET A 54 8.28 -19.71 8.51
CA MET A 54 7.16 -19.94 7.59
C MET A 54 6.21 -18.74 7.57
N LEU A 55 5.79 -18.28 8.74
CA LEU A 55 4.84 -17.18 8.89
C LEU A 55 5.39 -15.90 8.25
N ASP A 56 6.63 -15.53 8.58
CA ASP A 56 7.26 -14.29 8.14
C ASP A 56 7.65 -14.33 6.65
N SER A 57 8.00 -15.51 6.11
CA SER A 57 8.44 -15.63 4.71
C SER A 57 7.29 -15.79 3.72
N SER A 58 6.26 -16.58 4.08
CA SER A 58 5.23 -16.97 3.11
C SER A 58 3.90 -16.26 3.31
N LEU A 59 3.46 -16.10 4.56
CA LEU A 59 2.10 -15.65 4.86
C LEU A 59 2.02 -14.14 5.12
N GLN A 60 3.00 -13.61 5.84
CA GLN A 60 3.02 -12.19 6.20
C GLN A 60 3.19 -11.27 4.98
N PRO A 61 4.09 -11.54 4.01
CA PRO A 61 4.30 -10.62 2.89
C PRO A 61 3.07 -10.44 2.00
N PRO A 62 2.31 -11.48 1.61
CA PRO A 62 1.06 -11.33 0.86
C PRO A 62 0.00 -10.54 1.62
N VAL A 63 -0.17 -10.82 2.92
CA VAL A 63 -1.14 -10.10 3.75
C VAL A 63 -0.78 -8.63 3.86
N LEU A 64 0.49 -8.31 4.10
CA LEU A 64 0.98 -6.94 4.17
C LEU A 64 0.94 -6.24 2.81
N ASN A 65 1.21 -6.95 1.71
CA ASN A 65 1.09 -6.40 0.35
C ASN A 65 -0.35 -6.01 0.00
N THR A 66 -1.37 -6.61 0.62
CA THR A 66 -2.76 -6.11 0.47
C THR A 66 -3.06 -4.86 1.27
N LYS A 67 -2.26 -4.59 2.32
CA LYS A 67 -2.37 -3.39 3.15
C LYS A 67 -1.51 -2.24 2.62
N ALA A 68 -0.53 -2.55 1.78
CA ALA A 68 0.19 -1.56 1.01
C ALA A 68 -0.56 -1.40 -0.32
N ASP A 69 -0.96 -0.19 -0.70
CA ASP A 69 -1.50 0.13 -2.03
C ASP A 69 -0.47 -0.06 -3.18
N LYS A 70 0.50 -0.97 -3.00
CA LYS A 70 1.60 -1.33 -3.91
C LYS A 70 1.12 -1.66 -5.31
N HIS A 71 -0.05 -2.28 -5.45
CA HIS A 71 -0.61 -2.61 -6.76
C HIS A 71 -1.05 -1.37 -7.55
N LEU A 72 -1.35 -0.24 -6.88
CA LEU A 72 -1.75 1.00 -7.53
C LEU A 72 -0.55 1.79 -8.05
N ALA A 73 0.62 1.71 -7.39
CA ALA A 73 1.84 2.40 -7.81
C ALA A 73 2.19 2.19 -9.31
N PRO A 74 2.35 0.96 -9.84
CA PRO A 74 2.69 0.77 -11.25
C PRO A 74 1.56 1.18 -12.21
N VAL A 75 0.31 1.20 -11.74
CA VAL A 75 -0.84 1.69 -12.54
C VAL A 75 -0.78 3.20 -12.65
N ILE A 76 -0.42 3.89 -11.57
CA ILE A 76 -0.23 5.34 -11.53
C ILE A 76 0.97 5.73 -12.39
N GLU A 77 2.12 5.05 -12.27
CA GLU A 77 3.31 5.32 -13.09
C GLU A 77 3.05 5.19 -14.59
N LYS A 78 2.20 4.24 -15.00
CA LYS A 78 1.84 4.06 -16.41
C LYS A 78 0.84 5.11 -16.91
N LYS A 79 -0.05 5.61 -16.04
CA LYS A 79 -1.13 6.53 -16.41
C LYS A 79 -0.73 8.00 -16.37
N PHE A 80 0.17 8.36 -15.46
CA PHE A 80 0.49 9.74 -15.15
C PHE A 80 2.00 9.97 -15.09
N ASP A 81 2.41 11.19 -15.41
CA ASP A 81 3.77 11.63 -15.19
C ASP A 81 4.00 11.85 -13.68
N THR A 82 4.76 10.94 -13.07
CA THR A 82 5.08 11.00 -11.63
C THR A 82 5.79 12.29 -11.20
N SER A 83 6.42 13.02 -12.12
CA SER A 83 7.09 14.29 -11.79
C SER A 83 6.12 15.45 -11.49
N LYS A 84 4.86 15.33 -11.93
CA LYS A 84 3.79 16.31 -11.74
C LYS A 84 2.60 15.73 -10.96
N LEU A 85 2.88 14.78 -10.07
CA LEU A 85 1.88 14.17 -9.22
C LEU A 85 1.86 14.86 -7.86
N TYR A 86 0.69 15.38 -7.50
CA TYR A 86 0.49 16.14 -6.28
C TYR A 86 -0.59 15.48 -5.42
N SER A 87 -0.45 15.55 -4.10
CA SER A 87 -1.46 15.09 -3.16
C SER A 87 -2.00 16.22 -2.30
N TYR A 88 -3.27 16.14 -1.94
CA TYR A 88 -3.89 16.97 -0.91
C TYR A 88 -4.78 16.11 0.00
N MET A 89 -4.76 16.42 1.29
CA MET A 89 -5.66 15.87 2.31
C MET A 89 -6.08 17.02 3.23
N SER A 90 -7.32 16.97 3.73
CA SER A 90 -7.85 18.01 4.63
C SER A 90 -7.18 18.02 6.01
N VAL A 91 -6.67 16.88 6.46
CA VAL A 91 -6.02 16.72 7.76
C VAL A 91 -4.54 17.11 7.68
N ASP A 92 -4.15 18.11 8.46
CA ASP A 92 -2.76 18.55 8.58
C ASP A 92 -1.82 17.38 8.95
N MET A 93 -0.67 17.30 8.28
CA MET A 93 0.34 16.22 8.38
C MET A 93 -0.06 14.85 7.80
N LEU A 94 -1.28 14.68 7.31
CA LEU A 94 -1.69 13.43 6.67
C LEU A 94 -1.36 13.45 5.18
N HIS A 95 -0.68 12.40 4.70
CA HIS A 95 -0.27 12.26 3.30
C HIS A 95 -0.35 10.79 2.87
N PHE A 96 -0.32 10.54 1.56
CA PHE A 96 -0.29 9.19 1.00
C PHE A 96 1.11 8.56 1.12
N PHE A 97 1.51 8.14 2.33
CA PHE A 97 2.87 7.68 2.63
C PHE A 97 3.28 6.41 1.88
N SER A 98 2.41 5.41 1.86
CA SER A 98 2.66 4.12 1.22
C SER A 98 2.77 4.31 -0.28
N LEU A 99 1.84 5.04 -0.88
CA LEU A 99 1.87 5.34 -2.31
C LEU A 99 3.07 6.19 -2.68
N ASN A 100 3.42 7.19 -1.88
CA ASN A 100 4.61 7.99 -2.11
C ASN A 100 5.90 7.15 -2.04
N PHE A 101 6.00 6.24 -1.05
CA PHE A 101 7.11 5.30 -0.93
C PHE A 101 7.25 4.42 -2.18
N TYR A 102 6.16 3.82 -2.67
CA TYR A 102 6.21 2.95 -3.85
C TYR A 102 6.40 3.69 -5.18
N LEU A 103 6.08 5.00 -5.24
CA LEU A 103 6.37 5.85 -6.40
C LEU A 103 7.77 6.48 -6.35
N GLY A 104 8.57 6.17 -5.32
CA GLY A 104 9.94 6.65 -5.17
C GLY A 104 10.03 8.11 -4.69
N ASP A 105 9.17 8.51 -3.76
CA ASP A 105 9.15 9.84 -3.13
C ASP A 105 8.90 11.01 -4.11
N LYS A 106 8.07 10.76 -5.11
CA LYS A 106 7.76 11.72 -6.18
C LYS A 106 6.45 12.48 -5.96
N ILE A 107 5.59 12.04 -5.04
CA ILE A 107 4.33 12.74 -4.76
C ILE A 107 4.64 14.00 -3.96
N GLN A 108 4.32 15.15 -4.52
CA GLN A 108 4.51 16.44 -3.86
C GLN A 108 3.21 16.91 -3.20
N GLN A 109 3.34 17.74 -2.16
CA GLN A 109 2.20 18.31 -1.46
C GLN A 109 1.69 19.55 -2.19
N PHE A 110 0.43 19.55 -2.61
CA PHE A 110 -0.14 20.62 -3.43
C PHE A 110 -0.16 21.97 -2.69
N ASP A 111 -0.56 21.95 -1.42
CA ASP A 111 -0.66 23.11 -0.52
C ASP A 111 0.68 23.82 -0.29
N LYS A 112 1.79 23.08 -0.32
CA LYS A 112 3.14 23.65 -0.15
C LYS A 112 3.75 24.20 -1.43
N VAL A 113 3.58 23.50 -2.54
CA VAL A 113 4.26 23.84 -3.81
C VAL A 113 3.45 24.82 -4.65
N LEU A 114 2.11 24.79 -4.56
CA LEU A 114 1.19 25.57 -5.39
C LEU A 114 1.55 25.49 -6.90
N PRO A 115 1.58 24.26 -7.45
CA PRO A 115 2.04 24.01 -8.82
C PRO A 115 1.14 24.64 -9.88
N GLN A 116 1.69 24.94 -11.06
CA GLN A 116 0.91 25.54 -12.15
C GLN A 116 0.05 24.53 -12.91
N ASP A 117 0.53 23.30 -13.06
CA ASP A 117 -0.16 22.23 -13.76
C ASP A 117 0.25 20.86 -13.19
N GLY A 118 -0.61 19.87 -13.37
CA GLY A 118 -0.29 18.51 -12.96
C GLY A 118 -1.52 17.65 -12.72
N VAL A 119 -1.31 16.58 -11.97
CA VAL A 119 -2.38 15.67 -11.52
C VAL A 119 -2.45 15.74 -10.00
N LEU A 120 -3.62 16.08 -9.49
CA LEU A 120 -3.95 16.10 -8.08
C LEU A 120 -4.62 14.78 -7.69
N MET A 121 -4.07 14.15 -6.67
CA MET A 121 -4.63 13.00 -5.98
C MET A 121 -5.24 13.48 -4.66
N ILE A 122 -6.54 13.28 -4.50
CA ILE A 122 -7.30 13.82 -3.37
C ILE A 122 -8.44 12.86 -2.98
N PRO A 123 -8.71 12.65 -1.68
CA PRO A 123 -9.95 12.01 -1.27
C PRO A 123 -11.18 12.76 -1.81
N GLU A 124 -12.16 12.05 -2.36
CA GLU A 124 -13.36 12.70 -2.93
C GLU A 124 -14.14 13.52 -1.90
N GLU A 125 -14.04 13.16 -0.62
CA GLU A 125 -14.65 13.85 0.51
C GLU A 125 -14.00 15.21 0.79
N ASP A 126 -12.70 15.34 0.52
CA ASP A 126 -11.94 16.57 0.73
C ASP A 126 -12.03 17.53 -0.48
N MET A 127 -12.61 17.06 -1.59
CA MET A 127 -12.70 17.84 -2.83
C MET A 127 -13.53 19.12 -2.69
N PRO A 128 -14.68 19.16 -1.99
CA PRO A 128 -15.43 20.40 -1.75
C PRO A 128 -14.60 21.44 -1.00
N ASP A 129 -13.98 21.07 0.11
CA ASP A 129 -13.14 21.96 0.93
C ASP A 129 -11.93 22.46 0.13
N PHE A 130 -11.35 21.61 -0.69
CA PHE A 130 -10.26 21.96 -1.57
C PHE A 130 -10.68 22.95 -2.66
N LEU A 131 -11.86 22.79 -3.25
CA LEU A 131 -12.42 23.73 -4.23
C LEU A 131 -12.76 25.08 -3.60
N GLU A 132 -13.22 25.13 -2.35
CA GLU A 132 -13.43 26.39 -1.65
C GLU A 132 -12.11 27.18 -1.47
N LYS A 133 -11.02 26.47 -1.17
CA LYS A 133 -9.69 27.09 -0.97
C LYS A 133 -9.01 27.47 -2.29
N PHE A 134 -9.03 26.60 -3.30
CA PHE A 134 -8.20 26.74 -4.51
C PHE A 134 -8.99 26.84 -5.82
N GLY A 135 -10.29 26.55 -5.83
CA GLY A 135 -11.11 26.47 -7.04
C GLY A 135 -11.22 27.77 -7.84
N LYS A 136 -10.93 28.93 -7.23
CA LYS A 136 -10.88 30.23 -7.96
C LYS A 136 -9.66 30.37 -8.86
N ASN A 137 -8.56 29.70 -8.53
CA ASN A 137 -7.26 29.87 -9.21
C ASN A 137 -6.92 28.72 -10.16
N TYR A 138 -7.68 27.63 -10.12
CA TYR A 138 -7.36 26.38 -10.81
C TYR A 138 -8.62 25.78 -11.42
N THR A 139 -8.46 25.21 -12.61
CA THR A 139 -9.49 24.38 -13.24
C THR A 139 -9.13 22.92 -13.04
N PHE A 140 -10.08 22.10 -12.56
CA PHE A 140 -9.89 20.68 -12.28
C PHE A 140 -10.76 19.84 -13.19
N GLN A 141 -10.18 18.82 -13.83
CA GLN A 141 -10.88 17.82 -14.61
C GLN A 141 -10.60 16.43 -14.04
N LYS A 142 -11.64 15.70 -13.65
CA LYS A 142 -11.50 14.33 -13.16
C LYS A 142 -11.07 13.40 -14.30
N VAL A 143 -9.97 12.70 -14.12
CA VAL A 143 -9.40 11.78 -15.12
C VAL A 143 -9.51 10.33 -14.67
N TRP A 144 -9.45 10.08 -13.37
CA TRP A 144 -9.53 8.73 -12.84
C TRP A 144 -10.05 8.74 -11.39
N GLU A 145 -10.55 7.59 -10.93
CA GLU A 145 -11.02 7.37 -9.57
C GLU A 145 -10.58 5.99 -9.12
N VAL A 146 -10.11 5.89 -7.89
CA VAL A 146 -9.85 4.64 -7.19
C VAL A 146 -10.91 4.49 -6.10
N ARG A 147 -11.64 3.38 -6.13
CA ARG A 147 -12.78 3.14 -5.22
C ARG A 147 -12.37 3.09 -3.74
N LYS A 148 -11.16 2.62 -3.45
CA LYS A 148 -10.65 2.46 -2.09
C LYS A 148 -9.14 2.40 -2.09
N THR A 149 -8.51 3.22 -1.26
CA THR A 149 -7.10 3.07 -0.87
C THR A 149 -7.02 2.48 0.52
N VAL A 150 -5.88 1.90 0.90
CA VAL A 150 -5.68 1.39 2.27
C VAL A 150 -5.49 2.55 3.24
N GLU A 151 -4.76 3.59 2.82
CA GLU A 151 -4.47 4.76 3.67
C GLU A 151 -5.71 5.60 3.91
N TRP A 152 -6.56 5.72 2.88
CA TRP A 152 -7.86 6.36 2.99
C TRP A 152 -8.94 5.38 2.56
N HIS A 153 -9.74 4.90 3.51
CA HIS A 153 -10.76 3.86 3.30
C HIS A 153 -11.92 4.29 2.39
N ASN A 154 -11.86 5.51 1.87
CA ASN A 154 -12.83 6.11 0.97
C ASN A 154 -12.26 6.27 -0.46
N LYS A 155 -13.07 6.83 -1.35
CA LYS A 155 -12.71 7.02 -2.76
C LYS A 155 -11.64 8.10 -2.91
N VAL A 156 -10.64 7.83 -3.74
CA VAL A 156 -9.59 8.80 -4.08
C VAL A 156 -9.71 9.15 -5.56
N GLY A 157 -9.90 10.44 -5.83
CA GLY A 157 -10.01 11.00 -7.17
C GLY A 157 -8.66 11.50 -7.68
N PHE A 158 -8.47 11.38 -9.00
CA PHE A 158 -7.35 11.93 -9.73
C PHE A 158 -7.87 13.02 -10.68
N TYR A 159 -7.43 14.25 -10.46
CA TYR A 159 -7.86 15.42 -11.19
C TYR A 159 -6.67 16.06 -11.90
N ARG A 160 -6.74 16.17 -13.22
CA ARG A 160 -5.78 17.01 -13.95
C ARG A 160 -6.16 18.47 -13.72
N PHE A 161 -5.17 19.29 -13.38
CA PHE A 161 -5.40 20.70 -13.13
C PHE A 161 -4.45 21.59 -13.91
N VAL A 162 -4.92 22.79 -14.20
CA VAL A 162 -4.15 23.89 -14.77
C VAL A 162 -4.53 25.16 -14.04
N LYS A 163 -3.54 25.98 -13.69
CA LYS A 163 -3.75 27.29 -13.10
C LYS A 163 -4.46 28.18 -14.10
N THR A 164 -5.66 28.63 -13.73
CA THR A 164 -6.46 29.53 -14.56
C THR A 164 -5.72 30.85 -14.67
N SER A 165 -5.03 31.06 -15.78
CA SER A 165 -4.28 32.28 -16.08
C SER A 165 -5.26 33.41 -16.43
N ALA A 166 -6.04 33.88 -15.45
CA ALA A 166 -6.97 35.00 -15.61
C ALA A 166 -6.58 36.25 -14.80
N ASN A 167 -5.38 36.31 -14.19
CA ASN A 167 -4.91 37.51 -13.46
C ASN A 167 -3.42 37.88 -13.68
N ILE A 168 -2.70 37.24 -14.60
CA ILE A 168 -1.28 37.56 -14.88
C ILE A 168 -1.13 38.60 -16.01
N ALA A 169 -2.20 38.91 -16.76
CA ALA A 169 -2.16 39.86 -17.89
C ALA A 169 -2.69 41.28 -17.57
N LEU A 170 -3.05 41.58 -16.32
CA LEU A 170 -3.62 42.89 -15.93
C LEU A 170 -2.68 43.76 -15.10
N ASN A 171 -1.40 43.37 -14.98
CA ASN A 171 -0.40 44.16 -14.26
C ASN A 171 0.98 44.13 -14.95
N LYS A 172 0.97 44.31 -16.27
CA LYS A 172 2.15 44.72 -17.05
C LYS A 172 1.82 45.99 -17.83
#